data_AF-A0A542ALA8-F1
#
_entry.id   AF-A0A542ALA8-F1
#
_cell.length_a   1.000
_cell.length_b   1.000
_cell.length_c   1.000
_cell.angle_alpha   90.00
_cell.angle_beta   90.00
_cell.angle_gamma   90.00
#
_symmetry.space_group_name_H-M   'P 1'
#
loop_
_entity.id
_entity.type
_entity.pdbx_description
1 polymer ?
#
loop_
_entity_poly.entity_id
_entity_poly.type
_entity_poly.pdbx_seq_one_letter_code
_entity_poly.pdbx_strand_id
1 'polypeptide(L)'
;MRRCVGDIELCGNNLKYYVYGSRSTGFGVEITVTRVEKADQIVSHDLGTAMSVAQQLQRGSVFPTNLSEIIEDFQFEADSD
;
A
#
# COMPACT_ATOMS: atom_id res chain seq x y z
N MET A 1 8.90 5.62 -10.26
CA MET A 1 8.47 6.84 -9.53
C MET A 1 8.01 6.42 -8.14
N ARG A 2 8.16 7.24 -7.10
CA ARG A 2 7.56 7.01 -5.77
C ARG A 2 6.80 8.26 -5.36
N ARG A 3 5.53 8.12 -4.99
CA ARG A 3 4.62 9.22 -4.66
C ARG A 3 3.95 8.96 -3.33
N CYS A 4 3.96 9.96 -2.45
CA CYS A 4 3.22 9.93 -1.20
C CYS A 4 1.72 10.02 -1.49
N VAL A 5 0.94 9.12 -0.90
CA VAL A 5 -0.53 9.13 -0.93
C VAL A 5 -1.07 9.87 0.28
N GLY A 6 -0.46 9.64 1.44
CA GLY A 6 -0.75 10.37 2.67
C GLY A 6 -0.09 9.74 3.88
N ASP A 7 -0.33 10.35 5.04
CA ASP A 7 0.17 9.92 6.32
C ASP A 7 -0.91 9.95 7.40
N ILE A 8 -0.70 9.15 8.45
CA ILE A 8 -1.56 9.05 9.62
C ILE A 8 -0.67 8.97 10.85
N GLU A 9 -1.06 9.70 11.90
CA GLU A 9 -0.49 9.54 13.23
C GLU A 9 -1.41 8.65 14.08
N LEU A 10 -0.88 7.53 14.58
CA LEU A 10 -1.62 6.54 15.35
C LEU A 10 -0.75 6.00 16.49
N CYS A 11 -1.21 6.14 17.74
CA CYS A 11 -0.52 5.62 18.92
C CYS A 11 0.98 6.03 19.03
N GLY A 12 1.32 7.25 18.59
CA GLY A 12 2.70 7.76 18.57
C GLY A 12 3.55 7.26 17.39
N ASN A 13 2.98 6.47 16.48
CA ASN A 13 3.61 6.09 15.22
C ASN A 13 3.11 6.98 14.09
N ASN A 14 4.01 7.32 13.16
CA ASN A 14 3.64 7.98 11.91
C ASN A 14 3.72 6.97 10.77
N LEU A 15 2.53 6.59 10.27
CA LEU A 15 2.33 5.74 9.12
C LEU A 15 2.35 6.59 7.86
N LYS A 16 3.15 6.20 6.86
CA LYS A 16 3.14 6.86 5.55
C LYS A 16 2.91 5.84 4.44
N TYR A 17 2.04 6.20 3.52
CA TYR A 17 1.60 5.36 2.42
C TYR A 17 2.12 5.93 1.11
N TYR A 18 2.71 5.07 0.30
CA TYR A 18 3.29 5.45 -0.98
C TYR A 18 2.80 4.52 -2.08
N VAL A 19 2.72 5.06 -3.29
CA VAL A 19 2.68 4.28 -4.53
C VAL A 19 4.01 4.41 -5.22
N TYR A 20 4.59 3.29 -5.65
CA TYR A 20 5.82 3.27 -6.41
C TYR A 20 5.70 2.43 -7.68
N GLY A 21 6.74 2.48 -8.52
CA GLY A 21 6.84 1.66 -9.72
C GLY A 21 6.63 2.42 -11.02
N SER A 22 6.28 1.67 -12.06
CA SER A 22 6.15 2.12 -13.44
C SER A 22 5.37 1.11 -14.28
N ARG A 23 4.94 1.48 -15.49
CA ARG A 23 4.22 0.55 -16.40
C ARG A 23 5.03 -0.70 -16.76
N SER A 24 6.36 -0.63 -16.80
CA SER A 24 7.21 -1.77 -17.16
C SER A 24 7.46 -2.76 -16.02
N THR A 25 7.32 -2.31 -14.77
CA THR A 25 7.60 -3.10 -13.57
C THR A 25 6.35 -3.47 -12.78
N GLY A 26 5.21 -2.87 -13.15
CA GLY A 26 4.05 -2.78 -12.28
C GLY A 26 4.17 -1.64 -11.27
N PHE A 27 3.05 -1.34 -10.64
CA PHE A 27 2.89 -0.39 -9.56
C PHE A 27 2.65 -1.14 -8.25
N GLY A 28 3.35 -0.71 -7.21
CA GLY A 28 3.26 -1.25 -5.87
C GLY A 28 2.91 -0.19 -4.85
N VAL A 29 2.54 -0.67 -3.67
CA VAL A 29 2.30 0.14 -2.49
C VAL A 29 3.40 -0.10 -1.48
N GLU A 30 3.78 0.93 -0.75
CA GLU A 30 4.74 0.84 0.35
C GLU A 30 4.16 1.55 1.57
N ILE A 31 4.24 0.91 2.72
CA ILE A 31 3.87 1.47 4.02
C ILE A 31 5.14 1.59 4.85
N THR A 32 5.35 2.74 5.48
CA THR A 32 6.46 2.95 6.41
C THR A 32 5.95 3.40 7.77
N VAL A 33 6.54 2.89 8.86
CA VAL A 33 6.30 3.28 10.25
C VAL A 33 7.58 3.89 10.82
N THR A 34 7.49 5.14 11.26
CA THR A 34 8.46 5.81 12.16
C THR A 34 9.94 5.51 11.86
N ARG A 35 10.36 5.64 10.59
CA ARG A 35 11.74 5.42 10.07
C ARG A 35 12.36 4.01 10.25
N VAL A 36 11.76 3.12 11.03
CA VAL A 36 12.37 1.82 11.37
C VAL A 36 11.77 0.67 10.55
N GLU A 37 10.46 0.71 10.29
CA GLU A 37 9.76 -0.38 9.63
C GLU A 37 9.18 0.04 8.28
N LYS A 38 9.25 -0.87 7.32
CA LYS A 38 8.60 -0.72 6.03
C LYS A 38 8.20 -2.07 5.47
N ALA A 39 7.17 -2.08 4.65
CA ALA A 39 6.78 -3.20 3.81
C ALA A 39 6.28 -2.66 2.48
N ASP A 40 6.50 -3.41 1.41
CA ASP A 40 6.08 -3.05 0.08
C ASP A 40 5.66 -4.27 -0.74
N GLN A 41 4.74 -4.06 -1.69
CA GLN A 41 4.24 -5.12 -2.55
C GLN A 41 3.73 -4.54 -3.88
N ILE A 42 4.00 -5.25 -4.98
CA ILE A 42 3.41 -4.95 -6.29
C ILE A 42 1.95 -5.43 -6.29
N VAL A 43 1.03 -4.54 -6.66
CA VAL A 43 -0.42 -4.80 -6.58
C VAL A 43 -1.11 -4.82 -7.93
N SER A 44 -0.60 -4.06 -8.92
CA SER A 44 -1.23 -3.99 -10.25
C SER A 44 -0.28 -3.39 -11.30
N HIS A 45 -0.55 -3.61 -12.58
CA HIS A 45 0.07 -2.85 -13.68
C HIS A 45 -0.64 -1.53 -13.98
N ASP A 46 -1.81 -1.29 -13.38
CA ASP A 46 -2.53 -0.03 -13.47
C ASP A 46 -2.22 0.90 -12.28
N LEU A 47 -1.91 2.16 -12.58
CA LEU A 47 -1.59 3.17 -11.57
C LEU A 47 -2.84 3.57 -10.76
N GLY A 48 -4.02 3.61 -11.40
CA GLY A 48 -5.28 3.94 -10.74
C GLY A 48 -5.62 2.90 -9.67
N THR A 49 -5.50 1.61 -10.01
CA THR A 49 -5.67 0.51 -9.05
C THR A 49 -4.70 0.62 -7.88
N ALA A 50 -3.40 0.81 -8.14
CA ALA A 50 -2.41 0.96 -7.07
C ALA A 50 -2.69 2.17 -6.15
N MET A 51 -3.16 3.28 -6.72
CA MET A 51 -3.60 4.46 -5.94
C MET A 51 -4.82 4.15 -5.07
N SER A 52 -5.83 3.48 -5.62
CA SER A 52 -7.03 3.09 -4.87
C SER A 52 -6.68 2.13 -3.72
N VAL A 53 -5.79 1.16 -3.95
CA VAL A 53 -5.30 0.25 -2.90
C VAL A 53 -4.58 1.04 -1.81
N ALA A 54 -3.64 1.91 -2.16
CA ALA A 54 -2.93 2.73 -1.17
C ALA A 54 -3.86 3.62 -0.33
N GLN A 55 -4.91 4.19 -0.94
CA GLN A 55 -5.93 4.95 -0.22
C GLN A 55 -6.77 4.09 0.72
N GLN A 56 -7.09 2.86 0.34
CA GLN A 56 -7.81 1.91 1.21
C GLN A 56 -6.95 1.49 2.40
N LEU A 57 -5.68 1.15 2.17
CA LEU A 57 -4.71 0.83 3.23
C LEU A 57 -4.54 2.00 4.20
N GLN A 58 -4.47 3.22 3.67
CA GLN A 58 -4.43 4.44 4.48
C GLN A 58 -5.69 4.54 5.35
N ARG A 59 -6.90 4.47 4.75
CA ARG A 59 -8.16 4.56 5.52
C ARG A 59 -8.29 3.48 6.59
N GLY A 60 -7.77 2.28 6.32
CA GLY A 60 -7.71 1.17 7.27
C GLY A 60 -6.61 1.29 8.33
N SER A 61 -5.77 2.34 8.29
CA SER A 61 -4.60 2.49 9.16
C SER A 61 -3.70 1.25 9.17
N VAL A 62 -3.53 0.62 8.00
CA VAL A 62 -2.79 -0.63 7.85
C VAL A 62 -1.33 -0.42 8.21
N PHE A 63 -0.78 -1.33 9.02
CA PHE A 63 0.63 -1.37 9.38
C PHE A 63 1.44 -2.21 8.39
N PRO A 64 2.75 -1.97 8.26
CA PRO A 64 3.63 -2.74 7.38
C PRO A 64 3.52 -4.26 7.56
N THR A 65 3.41 -4.73 8.80
CA THR A 65 3.31 -6.16 9.11
C THR A 65 2.05 -6.84 8.57
N ASN A 66 0.99 -6.07 8.26
CA ASN A 66 -0.28 -6.59 7.77
C ASN A 66 -0.44 -6.38 6.27
N LEU A 67 0.55 -5.80 5.59
CA LEU A 67 0.41 -5.42 4.19
C LEU A 67 0.11 -6.64 3.30
N SER A 68 0.91 -7.70 3.42
CA SER A 68 0.78 -8.87 2.52
C SER A 68 -0.56 -9.57 2.67
N GLU A 69 -1.00 -9.83 3.90
CA GLU A 69 -2.27 -10.50 4.19
C GLU A 69 -3.44 -9.73 3.59
N ILE A 70 -3.48 -8.40 3.77
CA ILE A 70 -4.57 -7.56 3.25
C ILE A 70 -4.55 -7.48 1.72
N ILE A 71 -3.36 -7.45 1.10
CA ILE A 71 -3.26 -7.46 -0.37
C ILE A 71 -3.71 -8.79 -0.95
N GLU A 72 -3.36 -9.90 -0.31
CA GLU A 72 -3.80 -11.25 -0.70
C GLU A 72 -5.33 -11.36 -0.64
N ASP A 73 -5.97 -10.82 0.42
CA ASP A 73 -7.42 -10.76 0.54
C ASP A 73 -8.08 -9.95 -0.60
N PHE A 74 -7.51 -8.78 -0.96
CA PHE A 74 -8.01 -7.99 -2.09
C PHE A 74 -7.92 -8.73 -3.43
N GLN A 75 -6.88 -9.54 -3.63
CA GLN A 75 -6.70 -10.31 -4.86
C GLN A 75 -7.67 -11.49 -4.93
N PHE A 76 -7.91 -12.16 -3.79
CA PHE A 76 -8.85 -13.28 -3.72
C PHE A 76 -10.30 -12.84 -4.00
N GLU A 77 -10.71 -11.68 -3.51
CA GLU A 77 -12.04 -11.12 -3.81
C GLU A 77 -12.20 -10.75 -5.30
N ALA A 78 -11.12 -10.32 -5.97
CA ALA A 78 -11.17 -9.93 -7.37
C ALA A 78 -11.22 -11.12 -8.35
N ASP A 79 -10.67 -12.28 -7.98
CA ASP A 79 -10.66 -13.50 -8.80
C ASP A 79 -11.94 -14.36 -8.65
N SER A 80 -12.87 -13.96 -7.77
CA SER A 80 -14.10 -14.70 -7.44
C SER A 80 -15.35 -14.26 -8.22
N ASP A 81 -15.21 -13.43 -9.26
CA ASP A 81 -16.28 -12.90 -10.15
C ASP A 81 -16.10 -13.41 -11.61
#